data_AF-A0A0A7FVG0-F1
#
_entry.id   AF-A0A0A7FVG0-F1
#
_cell.length_a   1.000
_cell.length_b   1.000
_cell.length_c   1.000
_cell.angle_alpha   90.00
_cell.angle_beta   90.00
_cell.angle_gamma   90.00
#
_symmetry.space_group_name_H-M   'P 1'
#
loop_
_entity.id
_entity.type
_entity.pdbx_description
1 polymer ?
#
loop_
_entity_poly.entity_id
_entity_poly.type
_entity_poly.pdbx_seq_one_letter_code
_entity_poly.pdbx_strand_id
1 'polypeptide(L)'
;MNLIYYIILLSILFFVLFLIHKTLGTAPKKIRILLSLCLVTVILRTIVLISMCIIKDASLIYYLKYFTNLNYIFVPVIVMILYYINFRFDNMSFNVNYIIALVLSVAYLICIKLSKIIIKVDLNFGYVMELNNKKIINIIVIVLLGALLLTGVLLIDKKNSNKINIILLVCYVFLTIIENLAITMNIWIFPYSIVNEIFLMLLINKSLNGFKIK
;
A
#
# COMPACT_ATOMS: atom_id res chain seq x y z
N MET A 1 -24.22 -6.09 -7.02
CA MET A 1 -23.25 -5.58 -6.01
C MET A 1 -22.76 -6.73 -5.15
N ASN A 2 -21.45 -6.99 -5.13
CA ASN A 2 -20.88 -8.12 -4.42
C ASN A 2 -20.69 -7.80 -2.93
N LEU A 3 -21.55 -8.37 -2.07
CA LEU A 3 -21.55 -8.12 -0.63
C LEU A 3 -20.21 -8.51 0.04
N ILE A 4 -19.54 -9.54 -0.47
CA ILE A 4 -18.24 -10.01 0.04
C ILE A 4 -17.18 -8.91 -0.12
N TYR A 5 -17.16 -8.22 -1.26
CA TYR A 5 -16.21 -7.13 -1.53
C TYR A 5 -16.34 -6.01 -0.48
N TYR A 6 -17.57 -5.65 -0.13
CA TYR A 6 -17.84 -4.61 0.86
C TYR A 6 -17.41 -5.02 2.27
N ILE A 7 -17.71 -6.27 2.68
CA ILE A 7 -17.25 -6.82 3.95
C ILE A 7 -15.73 -6.79 4.04
N ILE A 8 -15.03 -7.15 2.97
CA ILE A 8 -13.57 -7.11 2.94
C ILE A 8 -13.04 -5.69 3.12
N LEU A 9 -13.60 -4.71 2.41
CA LEU A 9 -13.19 -3.30 2.54
C LEU A 9 -13.43 -2.75 3.96
N LEU A 10 -14.57 -3.08 4.57
CA LEU A 10 -14.84 -2.71 5.96
C LEU A 10 -13.88 -3.37 6.94
N SER A 11 -13.58 -4.66 6.73
CA SER A 11 -12.61 -5.40 7.55
C SER A 11 -11.22 -4.75 7.48
N ILE A 12 -10.78 -4.36 6.29
CA ILE A 12 -9.52 -3.61 6.12
C ILE A 12 -9.58 -2.28 6.86
N LEU A 13 -10.68 -1.54 6.76
CA LEU A 13 -10.83 -0.25 7.43
C LEU A 13 -10.71 -0.39 8.95
N PHE A 14 -11.41 -1.34 9.56
CA PHE A 14 -11.29 -1.62 11.00
C PHE A 14 -9.86 -2.06 11.38
N PHE A 15 -9.24 -2.92 10.56
CA PHE A 15 -7.90 -3.40 10.87
C PHE A 15 -6.84 -2.29 10.78
N VAL A 16 -6.98 -1.37 9.82
CA VAL A 16 -6.10 -0.20 9.70
C VAL A 16 -6.29 0.76 10.89
N LEU A 17 -7.53 1.00 11.33
CA LEU A 17 -7.78 1.82 12.54
C LEU A 17 -7.13 1.20 13.78
N PHE A 18 -7.24 -0.12 13.96
CA PHE A 18 -6.55 -0.84 15.02
C PHE A 18 -5.02 -0.67 14.93
N LEU A 19 -4.45 -0.78 13.73
CA LEU A 19 -3.02 -0.56 13.51
C LEU A 19 -2.59 0.86 13.84
N ILE A 20 -3.36 1.89 13.48
CA ILE A 20 -3.04 3.28 13.85
C ILE A 20 -2.96 3.41 15.37
N HIS A 21 -3.97 2.93 16.10
CA HIS A 21 -3.95 2.97 17.56
C HIS A 21 -2.69 2.30 18.13
N LYS A 22 -2.35 1.11 17.61
CA LYS A 22 -1.14 0.39 18.00
C LYS A 22 0.15 1.15 17.69
N THR A 23 0.27 1.73 16.49
CA THR A 23 1.46 2.51 16.10
C THR A 23 1.70 3.69 17.02
N LEU A 24 0.63 4.37 17.45
CA LEU A 24 0.72 5.53 18.33
C LEU A 24 1.27 5.16 19.72
N GLY A 25 0.89 3.98 20.23
CA GLY A 25 1.33 3.47 21.53
C GLY A 25 2.74 2.89 21.55
N THR A 26 3.16 2.16 20.51
CA THR A 26 4.39 1.35 20.57
C THR A 26 5.56 1.90 19.76
N ALA A 27 5.31 2.62 18.66
CA ALA A 27 6.38 2.97 17.72
C ALA A 27 7.20 4.20 18.17
N PRO A 28 8.52 4.22 17.93
CA PRO A 28 9.36 5.42 18.11
C PRO A 28 8.83 6.60 17.29
N LYS A 29 9.04 7.84 17.77
CA LYS A 29 8.43 9.07 17.20
C LYS A 29 8.57 9.18 15.68
N LYS A 30 9.76 8.91 15.11
CA LYS A 30 10.00 8.98 13.65
C LYS A 30 9.19 7.95 12.86
N ILE A 31 9.23 6.69 13.29
CA ILE A 31 8.50 5.59 12.64
C ILE A 31 6.99 5.80 12.78
N ARG A 32 6.55 6.22 13.97
CA ARG A 32 5.16 6.51 14.28
C ARG A 32 4.55 7.51 13.31
N ILE A 33 5.20 8.66 13.09
CA ILE A 33 4.70 9.72 12.22
C ILE A 33 4.57 9.23 10.77
N LEU A 34 5.61 8.61 10.22
CA LEU A 34 5.58 8.23 8.81
C LEU A 34 4.63 7.05 8.56
N LEU A 35 4.62 6.06 9.46
CA LEU A 35 3.73 4.90 9.34
C LEU A 35 2.27 5.29 9.56
N SER A 36 1.95 6.19 10.51
CA SER A 36 0.58 6.66 10.70
C SER A 36 0.08 7.44 9.49
N LEU A 37 0.93 8.28 8.86
CA LEU A 37 0.59 8.96 7.61
C LEU A 37 0.27 7.95 6.50
N CYS A 38 1.08 6.90 6.36
CA CYS A 38 0.80 5.84 5.38
C CYS A 38 -0.52 5.12 5.68
N LEU A 39 -0.80 4.77 6.94
CA LEU A 39 -2.06 4.14 7.32
C LEU A 39 -3.27 5.05 7.07
N VAL A 40 -3.14 6.37 7.27
CA VAL A 40 -4.18 7.34 6.90
C VAL A 40 -4.42 7.34 5.39
N THR A 41 -3.38 7.23 4.55
CA THR A 41 -3.57 7.11 3.10
C THR A 41 -4.29 5.81 2.70
N VAL A 42 -4.10 4.72 3.46
CA VAL A 42 -4.86 3.48 3.28
C VAL A 42 -6.34 3.72 3.61
N ILE A 43 -6.65 4.39 4.72
CA ILE A 43 -8.03 4.75 5.10
C ILE A 43 -8.70 5.61 4.02
N LEU A 44 -8.01 6.65 3.53
CA LEU A 44 -8.55 7.51 2.49
C LEU A 44 -8.90 6.70 1.24
N ARG A 45 -8.01 5.80 0.82
CA ARG A 45 -8.29 4.93 -0.32
C ARG A 45 -9.46 3.97 -0.05
N THR A 46 -9.53 3.32 1.10
CA THR A 46 -10.61 2.37 1.40
C THR A 46 -11.96 3.06 1.48
N ILE A 47 -12.05 4.25 2.08
CA ILE A 47 -13.27 5.07 2.07
C ILE A 47 -13.68 5.41 0.64
N VAL A 48 -12.72 5.77 -0.22
CA VAL A 48 -13.03 6.05 -1.62
C VAL A 48 -13.54 4.82 -2.36
N LEU A 49 -12.92 3.65 -2.19
CA LEU A 49 -13.41 2.42 -2.80
C LEU A 49 -14.82 2.04 -2.32
N ILE A 50 -15.11 2.23 -1.03
CA ILE A 50 -16.45 2.05 -0.45
C ILE A 50 -17.44 3.02 -1.10
N SER A 51 -17.07 4.30 -1.23
CA SER A 51 -17.95 5.33 -1.79
C SER A 51 -18.28 5.08 -3.27
N MET A 52 -17.33 4.56 -4.05
CA MET A 52 -17.53 4.22 -5.46
C MET A 52 -18.53 3.09 -5.69
N CYS A 53 -18.78 2.25 -4.67
CA CYS A 53 -19.83 1.24 -4.72
C CYS A 53 -21.23 1.83 -4.47
N ILE A 54 -21.33 2.96 -3.78
CA ILE A 54 -22.60 3.51 -3.26
C ILE A 54 -23.08 4.70 -4.10
N ILE A 55 -22.17 5.56 -4.53
CA ILE A 55 -22.50 6.78 -5.27
C ILE A 55 -23.13 6.42 -6.61
N LYS A 56 -24.26 7.08 -6.94
CA LYS A 56 -24.94 6.94 -8.23
C LYS A 56 -24.47 7.99 -9.24
N ASP A 57 -24.10 9.18 -8.79
CA ASP A 57 -23.70 10.30 -9.63
C ASP A 57 -22.25 10.19 -10.11
N ALA A 58 -22.07 9.99 -11.41
CA ALA A 58 -20.74 9.85 -12.02
C ALA A 58 -19.86 11.11 -11.91
N SER A 59 -20.44 12.30 -11.73
CA SER A 59 -19.71 13.56 -11.62
C SER A 59 -18.86 13.66 -10.35
N LEU A 60 -19.41 13.21 -9.21
CA LEU A 60 -18.70 13.17 -7.93
C LEU A 60 -17.52 12.19 -7.97
N ILE A 61 -17.68 11.11 -8.71
CA ILE A 61 -16.69 10.03 -8.83
C ILE A 61 -15.42 10.51 -9.54
N TYR A 62 -15.54 11.46 -10.47
CA TYR A 62 -14.39 12.03 -11.15
C TYR A 62 -13.39 12.69 -10.18
N TYR A 63 -13.88 13.35 -9.12
CA TYR A 63 -13.02 13.99 -8.12
C TYR A 63 -12.30 12.99 -7.21
N LEU A 64 -12.86 11.79 -7.04
CA LEU A 64 -12.26 10.73 -6.23
C LEU A 64 -11.00 10.12 -6.84
N LYS A 65 -10.67 10.48 -8.09
CA LYS A 65 -9.53 9.95 -8.83
C LYS A 65 -8.21 9.95 -8.07
N TYR A 66 -7.95 11.03 -7.33
CA TYR A 66 -6.68 11.26 -6.64
C TYR A 66 -6.43 10.23 -5.53
N PHE A 67 -7.48 9.56 -5.04
CA PHE A 67 -7.43 8.67 -3.88
C PHE A 67 -7.48 7.18 -4.25
N THR A 68 -8.02 6.84 -5.43
CA THR A 68 -8.19 5.43 -5.87
C THR A 68 -6.90 4.63 -5.97
N ASN A 69 -5.81 5.29 -6.38
CA ASN A 69 -4.54 4.65 -6.71
C ASN A 69 -3.43 4.97 -5.68
N LEU A 70 -3.80 5.38 -4.46
CA LEU A 70 -2.83 5.70 -3.40
C LEU A 70 -1.94 4.50 -3.01
N ASN A 71 -2.33 3.27 -3.36
CA ASN A 71 -1.52 2.07 -3.19
C ASN A 71 -0.16 2.16 -3.88
N TYR A 72 -0.06 2.88 -5.01
CA TYR A 72 1.22 3.12 -5.67
C TYR A 72 2.22 3.91 -4.81
N ILE A 73 1.75 4.66 -3.80
CA ILE A 73 2.61 5.36 -2.84
C ILE A 73 2.79 4.51 -1.58
N PHE A 74 1.69 4.16 -0.91
CA PHE A 74 1.81 3.63 0.44
C PHE A 74 2.44 2.24 0.48
N VAL A 75 2.26 1.40 -0.55
CA VAL A 75 2.84 0.05 -0.56
C VAL A 75 4.37 0.13 -0.55
N PRO A 76 5.03 0.81 -1.52
CA PRO A 76 6.47 1.03 -1.47
C PRO A 76 6.98 1.61 -0.16
N VAL A 77 6.33 2.68 0.33
CA VAL A 77 6.80 3.39 1.53
C VAL A 77 6.69 2.51 2.76
N ILE A 78 5.57 1.79 2.94
CA ILE A 78 5.40 0.87 4.06
C ILE A 78 6.43 -0.26 3.97
N VAL A 79 6.69 -0.84 2.80
CA VAL A 79 7.72 -1.88 2.63
C VAL A 79 9.10 -1.37 3.08
N MET A 80 9.49 -0.15 2.70
CA MET A 80 10.74 0.46 3.17
C MET A 80 10.77 0.67 4.69
N ILE A 81 9.66 1.13 5.29
CA ILE A 81 9.53 1.26 6.74
C ILE A 81 9.72 -0.11 7.41
N LEU A 82 9.08 -1.16 6.87
CA LEU A 82 9.14 -2.51 7.44
C LEU A 82 10.53 -3.13 7.28
N TYR A 83 11.26 -2.87 6.18
CA TYR A 83 12.67 -3.23 6.08
C TYR A 83 13.48 -2.53 7.17
N TYR A 84 13.32 -1.21 7.35
CA TYR A 84 14.02 -0.48 8.40
C TYR A 84 13.75 -1.06 9.80
N ILE A 85 12.48 -1.33 10.13
CA ILE A 85 12.08 -1.89 11.44
C ILE A 85 12.74 -3.26 11.67
N ASN A 86 12.72 -4.13 10.66
CA ASN A 86 13.19 -5.51 10.80
C ASN A 86 14.70 -5.66 10.62
N PHE A 87 15.39 -4.66 10.07
CA PHE A 87 16.82 -4.71 9.79
C PHE A 87 17.71 -4.14 10.90
N ARG A 88 17.15 -3.41 11.89
CA ARG A 88 17.85 -2.85 13.08
C ARG A 88 19.31 -2.45 12.79
N PHE A 89 19.50 -1.55 11.83
CA PHE A 89 20.81 -1.02 11.52
C PHE A 89 21.07 0.19 12.43
N ASP A 90 22.03 0.08 13.34
CA ASP A 90 22.29 1.13 14.33
C ASP A 90 22.78 2.45 13.70
N ASN A 91 23.29 2.40 12.46
CA ASN A 91 23.91 3.57 11.79
C ASN A 91 23.07 4.16 10.65
N MET A 92 21.93 3.59 10.27
CA MET A 92 21.16 4.13 9.14
C MET A 92 20.06 5.08 9.62
N SER A 93 20.03 6.30 9.10
CA SER A 93 19.03 7.28 9.51
C SER A 93 17.66 6.98 8.88
N PHE A 94 16.60 7.00 9.68
CA PHE A 94 15.22 6.91 9.18
C PHE A 94 14.83 8.09 8.26
N ASN A 95 15.63 9.15 8.21
CA ASN A 95 15.37 10.34 7.40
C ASN A 95 15.30 10.02 5.89
N VAL A 96 16.02 8.99 5.43
CA VAL A 96 15.98 8.54 4.04
C VAL A 96 14.55 8.11 3.64
N ASN A 97 13.81 7.44 4.52
CA ASN A 97 12.43 7.02 4.26
C ASN A 97 11.48 8.22 4.07
N TYR A 98 11.70 9.31 4.80
CA TYR A 98 10.90 10.54 4.62
C TYR A 98 11.15 11.18 3.25
N ILE A 99 12.41 11.24 2.81
CA ILE A 99 12.77 11.80 1.50
C ILE A 99 12.12 10.97 0.39
N ILE A 100 12.23 9.64 0.47
CA ILE A 100 11.63 8.75 -0.54
C ILE A 100 10.11 8.86 -0.56
N ALA A 101 9.46 8.91 0.62
CA ALA A 101 8.01 9.10 0.68
C ALA A 101 7.57 10.43 0.04
N LEU A 102 8.33 11.51 0.25
CA LEU A 102 8.06 12.81 -0.37
C LEU A 102 8.21 12.72 -1.88
N VAL A 103 9.31 12.17 -2.39
CA VAL A 103 9.54 12.00 -3.84
C VAL A 103 8.43 11.17 -4.49
N LEU A 104 8.05 10.04 -3.89
CA LEU A 104 6.97 9.19 -4.41
C LEU A 104 5.61 9.91 -4.40
N SER A 105 5.31 10.69 -3.36
CA SER A 105 4.06 11.45 -3.29
C SER A 105 3.99 12.53 -4.38
N VAL A 106 5.08 13.26 -4.61
CA VAL A 106 5.17 14.27 -5.68
C VAL A 106 5.06 13.63 -7.06
N ALA A 107 5.80 12.54 -7.30
CA ALA A 107 5.73 11.80 -8.56
C ALA A 107 4.31 11.29 -8.84
N TYR A 108 3.63 10.75 -7.82
CA TYR A 108 2.25 10.30 -7.95
C TYR A 108 1.29 11.43 -8.32
N LEU A 109 1.38 12.59 -7.68
CA LEU A 109 0.53 13.75 -7.98
C LEU A 109 0.72 14.21 -9.43
N ILE A 110 1.96 14.26 -9.90
CA ILE A 110 2.28 14.58 -11.30
C ILE A 110 1.66 13.54 -12.24
N CYS A 111 1.87 12.25 -11.98
CA CYS A 111 1.33 11.16 -12.79
C CYS A 111 -0.19 11.19 -12.89
N ILE A 112 -0.91 11.39 -11.78
CA ILE A 112 -2.38 11.46 -11.79
C ILE A 112 -2.88 12.70 -12.50
N LYS A 113 -2.24 13.86 -12.32
CA LYS A 113 -2.66 15.10 -12.97
C LYS A 113 -2.56 15.00 -14.49
N LEU A 114 -1.52 14.34 -15.00
CA LEU A 114 -1.31 14.13 -16.44
C LEU A 114 -2.14 12.98 -17.03
N SER A 115 -2.63 12.08 -16.20
CA SER A 115 -3.37 10.90 -16.65
C SER A 115 -4.85 11.21 -16.90
N LYS A 116 -5.34 10.79 -18.07
CA LYS A 116 -6.79 10.71 -18.35
C LYS A 116 -7.39 9.49 -17.64
N ILE A 117 -8.66 9.58 -17.28
CA ILE A 117 -9.38 8.54 -16.54
C ILE A 117 -10.52 8.00 -17.36
N ILE A 118 -10.63 6.68 -17.33
CA ILE A 118 -11.71 5.92 -17.93
C ILE A 118 -12.53 5.39 -16.74
N ILE A 119 -13.79 5.83 -16.67
CA ILE A 119 -14.75 5.36 -15.66
C ILE A 119 -15.58 4.26 -16.32
N LYS A 120 -15.61 3.08 -15.71
CA LYS A 120 -16.45 1.95 -16.12
C LYS A 120 -17.45 1.65 -15.00
N VAL A 121 -18.66 1.26 -15.38
CA VAL A 121 -19.67 0.79 -14.42
C VAL A 121 -19.68 -0.73 -14.45
N ASP A 122 -19.49 -1.33 -13.29
CA ASP A 122 -19.48 -2.77 -13.08
C ASP A 122 -20.64 -3.17 -12.16
N LEU A 123 -21.38 -4.23 -12.53
CA LEU A 123 -22.57 -4.69 -11.80
C LEU A 123 -22.23 -5.24 -10.40
N ASN A 124 -20.99 -5.71 -10.21
CA ASN A 124 -20.52 -6.30 -8.97
C ASN A 124 -19.80 -5.29 -8.09
N PHE A 125 -19.00 -4.40 -8.69
CA PHE A 125 -18.10 -3.51 -7.97
C PHE A 125 -18.49 -2.01 -8.00
N GLY A 126 -19.59 -1.66 -8.66
CA GLY A 126 -20.00 -0.27 -8.84
C GLY A 126 -19.08 0.43 -9.83
N TYR A 127 -18.66 1.66 -9.52
CA TYR A 127 -17.77 2.38 -10.41
C TYR A 127 -16.32 1.88 -10.27
N VAL A 128 -15.68 1.62 -11.42
CA VAL A 128 -14.27 1.25 -11.53
C VAL A 128 -13.54 2.33 -12.32
N MET A 129 -12.48 2.89 -11.72
CA MET A 129 -11.65 3.92 -12.35
C MET A 129 -10.34 3.32 -12.84
N GLU A 130 -10.03 3.55 -14.11
CA GLU A 130 -8.76 3.15 -14.71
C GLU A 130 -8.03 4.37 -15.28
N LEU A 131 -6.75 4.48 -14.98
CA LEU A 131 -5.87 5.47 -15.61
C LEU A 131 -5.56 4.99 -17.02
N ASN A 132 -5.63 5.88 -18.02
CA ASN A 132 -5.30 5.53 -19.40
C ASN A 132 -3.87 4.95 -19.52
N ASN A 133 -2.95 5.49 -18.71
CA ASN A 133 -1.55 5.07 -18.68
C ASN A 133 -1.28 4.00 -17.60
N LYS A 134 -2.31 3.30 -17.10
CA LYS A 134 -2.21 2.30 -16.00
C LYS A 134 -1.12 1.26 -16.23
N LYS A 135 -0.97 0.76 -17.47
CA LYS A 135 0.07 -0.23 -17.80
C LYS A 135 1.49 0.30 -17.56
N ILE A 136 1.77 1.53 -18.02
CA ILE A 136 3.08 2.17 -17.85
C ILE A 136 3.34 2.40 -16.37
N ILE A 137 2.35 2.91 -15.63
CA ILE A 137 2.46 3.17 -14.19
C ILE A 137 2.73 1.86 -13.43
N ASN A 138 2.01 0.79 -13.76
CA ASN A 138 2.23 -0.52 -13.15
C ASN A 138 3.65 -1.04 -13.41
N ILE A 139 4.19 -0.89 -14.62
CA ILE A 139 5.57 -1.30 -14.93
C ILE A 139 6.58 -0.53 -14.07
N ILE A 140 6.41 0.79 -13.93
CA ILE A 140 7.29 1.61 -13.07
C ILE A 140 7.23 1.12 -11.62
N VAL A 141 6.02 0.85 -11.11
CA VAL A 141 5.82 0.32 -9.76
C VAL A 141 6.44 -1.07 -9.61
N ILE A 142 6.34 -1.94 -10.60
CA ILE A 142 6.98 -3.27 -10.61
C ILE A 142 8.50 -3.15 -10.55
N VAL A 143 9.11 -2.24 -11.32
CA VAL A 143 10.56 -2.00 -11.26
C VAL A 143 10.98 -1.56 -9.87
N LEU A 144 10.22 -0.64 -9.26
CA LEU A 144 10.48 -0.18 -7.90
C LEU A 144 10.33 -1.31 -6.87
N LEU A 145 9.27 -2.12 -6.97
CA LEU A 145 9.06 -3.28 -6.11
C LEU A 145 10.14 -4.33 -6.33
N GLY A 146 10.65 -4.50 -7.54
CA GLY A 146 11.78 -5.37 -7.86
C GLY A 146 13.06 -4.94 -7.16
N ALA A 147 13.35 -3.64 -7.14
CA ALA A 147 14.46 -3.10 -6.36
C ALA A 147 14.28 -3.37 -4.86
N LEU A 148 13.07 -3.17 -4.33
CA LEU A 148 12.75 -3.49 -2.93
C LEU A 148 12.89 -5.00 -2.63
N LEU A 149 12.48 -5.87 -3.55
CA LEU A 149 12.64 -7.32 -3.41
C LEU A 149 14.12 -7.70 -3.29
N LEU A 150 14.97 -7.17 -4.17
CA LEU A 150 16.42 -7.36 -4.11
C LEU A 150 16.98 -6.88 -2.78
N THR A 151 16.56 -5.71 -2.28
CA THR A 151 16.97 -5.26 -0.95
C THR A 151 16.56 -6.28 0.11
N GLY A 152 15.31 -6.77 0.11
CA GLY A 152 14.86 -7.77 1.06
C GLY A 152 15.72 -9.03 1.07
N VAL A 153 16.06 -9.57 -0.11
CA VAL A 153 16.93 -10.75 -0.24
C VAL A 153 18.31 -10.49 0.36
N LEU A 154 18.93 -9.34 0.07
CA LEU A 154 20.23 -8.96 0.63
C LEU A 154 20.23 -8.80 2.16
N LEU A 155 19.08 -8.50 2.76
CA LEU A 155 18.94 -8.32 4.21
C LEU A 155 18.74 -9.64 4.97
N ILE A 156 18.35 -10.74 4.31
CA ILE A 156 18.08 -12.05 4.96
C ILE A 156 19.32 -12.59 5.69
N ASP A 157 20.51 -12.45 5.08
CA ASP A 157 21.75 -13.04 5.60
C ASP A 157 22.43 -12.20 6.67
N LYS A 158 21.89 -11.02 6.98
CA LYS A 158 22.51 -10.08 7.92
C LYS A 158 22.18 -10.45 9.37
N LYS A 159 23.20 -10.39 10.23
CA LYS A 159 23.14 -10.86 11.63
C LYS A 159 22.11 -10.13 12.51
N ASN A 160 21.88 -8.84 12.29
CA ASN A 160 21.00 -8.02 13.13
C ASN A 160 19.53 -8.01 12.66
N SER A 161 19.20 -8.86 11.69
CA SER A 161 17.93 -8.85 10.99
C SER A 161 16.94 -9.85 11.59
N ASN A 162 15.65 -9.49 11.67
CA ASN A 162 14.60 -10.46 11.97
C ASN A 162 14.29 -11.27 10.71
N LYS A 163 15.01 -12.37 10.51
CA LYS A 163 14.96 -13.21 9.30
C LYS A 163 13.54 -13.62 8.91
N ILE A 164 12.75 -14.07 9.89
CA ILE A 164 11.37 -14.55 9.63
C ILE A 164 10.51 -13.41 9.07
N ASN A 165 10.60 -12.21 9.65
CA ASN A 165 9.83 -11.06 9.17
C ASN A 165 10.31 -10.59 7.80
N ILE A 166 11.62 -10.63 7.52
CA ILE A 166 12.17 -10.26 6.22
C ILE A 166 11.76 -11.26 5.13
N ILE A 167 11.81 -12.56 5.41
CA ILE A 167 11.33 -13.59 4.48
C ILE A 167 9.85 -13.36 4.14
N LEU A 168 9.01 -13.09 5.15
CA LEU A 168 7.60 -12.79 4.91
C LEU A 168 7.40 -11.50 4.11
N LEU A 169 8.22 -10.48 4.33
CA LEU A 169 8.22 -9.25 3.53
C LEU A 169 8.64 -9.52 2.08
N VAL A 170 9.66 -10.34 1.85
CA VAL A 170 10.08 -10.74 0.50
C VAL A 170 8.95 -11.48 -0.22
N CYS A 171 8.30 -12.44 0.45
CA CYS A 171 7.12 -13.13 -0.09
C CYS A 171 5.99 -12.15 -0.42
N TYR A 172 5.73 -11.17 0.46
CA TYR A 172 4.74 -10.12 0.19
C TYR A 172 5.09 -9.29 -1.05
N VAL A 173 6.32 -8.79 -1.14
CA VAL A 173 6.74 -7.99 -2.30
C VAL A 173 6.64 -8.82 -3.58
N PHE A 174 7.04 -10.09 -3.54
CA PHE A 174 6.90 -11.00 -4.67
C PHE A 174 5.44 -11.20 -5.10
N LEU A 175 4.52 -11.44 -4.16
CA LEU A 175 3.09 -11.53 -4.44
C LEU A 175 2.51 -10.23 -5.01
N THR A 176 3.00 -9.07 -4.54
CA THR A 176 2.58 -7.77 -5.09
C THR A 176 3.07 -7.55 -6.51
N ILE A 177 4.26 -8.04 -6.87
CA ILE A 177 4.74 -8.00 -8.25
C ILE A 177 3.85 -8.88 -9.13
N ILE A 178 3.55 -10.11 -8.70
CA ILE A 178 2.68 -11.03 -9.44
C ILE A 178 1.29 -10.43 -9.66
N GLU A 179 0.68 -9.85 -8.62
CA GLU A 179 -0.64 -9.24 -8.77
C GLU A 179 -0.61 -8.03 -9.72
N ASN A 180 0.41 -7.16 -9.64
CA ASN A 180 0.55 -6.04 -10.57
C ASN A 180 0.78 -6.51 -12.02
N LEU A 181 1.51 -7.60 -12.24
CA LEU A 181 1.66 -8.22 -13.55
C LEU A 181 0.32 -8.76 -14.07
N ALA A 182 -0.43 -9.48 -13.24
CA ALA A 182 -1.74 -10.01 -13.58
C ALA A 182 -2.72 -8.89 -13.94
N ILE A 183 -2.78 -7.82 -13.14
CA ILE A 183 -3.59 -6.62 -13.42
C ILE A 183 -3.19 -5.99 -14.76
N THR A 184 -1.89 -5.94 -15.08
CA THR A 184 -1.39 -5.39 -16.36
C THR A 184 -1.80 -6.24 -17.56
N MET A 185 -1.93 -7.56 -17.35
CA MET A 185 -2.47 -8.53 -18.33
C MET A 185 -4.01 -8.58 -18.36
N ASN A 186 -4.70 -7.72 -17.59
CA ASN A 186 -6.16 -7.73 -17.41
C ASN A 186 -6.71 -9.02 -16.77
N ILE A 187 -5.88 -9.75 -16.03
CA ILE A 187 -6.28 -10.94 -15.26
C ILE A 187 -6.41 -10.50 -13.81
N TRP A 188 -7.64 -10.26 -13.34
CA TRP A 188 -7.88 -9.81 -11.98
C TRP A 188 -9.17 -10.38 -11.40
N ILE A 189 -9.11 -10.77 -10.13
CA ILE A 189 -10.27 -11.25 -9.36
C ILE A 189 -11.06 -10.06 -8.79
N PHE A 190 -10.34 -9.02 -8.37
CA PHE A 190 -10.89 -7.75 -7.90
C PHE A 190 -10.34 -6.61 -8.75
N PRO A 191 -11.12 -5.54 -8.99
CA PRO A 191 -10.67 -4.41 -9.83
C PRO A 191 -9.47 -3.66 -9.23
N TYR A 192 -9.24 -3.83 -7.92
CA TYR A 192 -8.14 -3.23 -7.16
C TYR A 192 -7.42 -4.29 -6.31
N SER A 193 -6.15 -4.04 -6.01
CA SER A 193 -5.23 -4.91 -5.24
C SER A 193 -5.57 -4.95 -3.74
N ILE A 194 -6.64 -5.67 -3.37
CA ILE A 194 -7.17 -5.70 -2.00
C ILE A 194 -6.56 -6.84 -1.17
N VAL A 195 -6.30 -7.99 -1.79
CA VAL A 195 -5.76 -9.16 -1.11
C VAL A 195 -4.38 -8.86 -0.52
N ASN A 196 -3.54 -8.18 -1.29
CA ASN A 196 -2.23 -7.77 -0.84
C ASN A 196 -2.28 -6.73 0.29
N GLU A 197 -3.31 -5.89 0.38
CA GLU A 197 -3.43 -4.97 1.51
C GLU A 197 -3.62 -5.69 2.84
N ILE A 198 -4.46 -6.73 2.87
CA ILE A 198 -4.66 -7.54 4.08
C ILE A 198 -3.32 -8.13 4.53
N PHE A 199 -2.56 -8.69 3.59
CA PHE A 199 -1.26 -9.28 3.92
C PHE A 199 -0.25 -8.22 4.41
N LEU A 200 -0.24 -7.03 3.80
CA LEU A 200 0.56 -5.90 4.28
C LEU A 200 0.20 -5.51 5.71
N MET A 201 -1.09 -5.41 6.04
CA MET A 201 -1.54 -5.06 7.38
C MET A 201 -1.10 -6.10 8.43
N LEU A 202 -1.14 -7.39 8.09
CA LEU A 202 -0.62 -8.46 8.96
C LEU A 202 0.89 -8.29 9.22
N LEU A 203 1.67 -7.91 8.21
CA LEU A 203 3.11 -7.67 8.34
C LEU A 203 3.43 -6.43 9.18
N ILE A 204 2.65 -5.37 9.05
CA ILE A 204 2.75 -4.20 9.92
C ILE A 204 2.47 -4.62 11.36
N ASN A 205 1.38 -5.34 11.60
CA ASN A 205 1.00 -5.81 12.94
C ASN A 205 2.13 -6.61 13.61
N LYS A 206 2.73 -7.54 12.85
CA LYS A 206 3.83 -8.40 13.29
C LYS A 206 5.12 -7.62 13.55
N SER A 207 5.44 -6.65 12.69
CA SER A 207 6.63 -5.81 12.85
C SER A 207 6.51 -4.87 14.06
N LEU A 208 5.30 -4.35 14.31
CA LEU A 208 5.03 -3.50 15.49
C LEU A 208 5.14 -4.26 16.81
N ASN A 209 4.83 -5.57 16.84
CA ASN A 209 5.06 -6.41 18.03
C ASN A 209 6.54 -6.53 18.41
N GLY A 210 7.46 -6.22 17.48
CA GLY A 210 8.90 -6.19 17.75
C GLY A 210 9.35 -4.99 18.60
N PHE A 211 8.50 -3.98 18.79
CA PHE A 211 8.75 -2.87 19.72
C PHE A 211 8.31 -3.27 21.12
N LYS A 212 9.22 -3.18 22.09
CA LYS A 212 8.88 -3.35 23.50
C LYS A 212 7.92 -2.22 23.91
N ILE A 213 6.80 -2.59 24.54
CA ILE A 213 5.88 -1.65 25.18
C ILE A 213 6.67 -0.98 26.30
N LYS A 214 6.76 0.35 26.29
CA LYS A 214 7.30 1.13 27.41
C LYS A 214 6.20 1.32 28.44
#